data_AF-A0A4Y7JNK9-F1
#
_entry.id   AF-A0A4Y7JNK9-F1
#
_cell.length_a   1.000
_cell.length_b   1.000
_cell.length_c   1.000
_cell.angle_alpha   90.00
_cell.angle_beta   90.00
_cell.angle_gamma   90.00
#
_symmetry.space_group_name_H-M   'P 1'
#
loop_
_entity.id
_entity.type
_entity.pdbx_description
1 polymer ?
#
loop_
_entity_poly.entity_id
_entity_poly.type
_entity_poly.pdbx_seq_one_letter_code
_entity_poly.pdbx_strand_id
1 'polypeptide(L)'
;MDLARAEDMRMGASGCLQRAGNFHSDRKTSCMLSINSRSRLNPRLPENYFGNCVGIVFGTTTSGELINNGIGWATLLLPEAIKEHTDEKIRGSIEEWMKTPHIFQLARVMDDSSMLMGSSLRFDVYGCDFGLGKALAARSGYANKLEGMVSSYIGLTGTGSVMLEVCLPPESMTILESDKEFMDPHYLSTWDLTILNAHYIQKGLLFKKPLPNPTDTFIDQLKHSLSITLTHFYPLSGRLVTKQQHNPPFYAIYLDCSHDSVGAEFIHAAVDLSMVNILTPIDVPRIVQSFFPLEGAINHDGHTEPLLAVQVTELLDGIFVGCSFNHVVGDGTSYWKFFNSFAEVSRKLRRTRKDAEDYHHFDCSISHPPITKRFFLAGHGDTPLINLPFSHHKEFVARYIQPPLRERMFHFTAESIAKLKAKANEECNAKHIQISSFQALSALVWKSITRARNFPSDRITSCKLAINNRPRLKSPLSDNYFGNSVSIVFGTATSGEIINNSIGWAALLIHKAIEEHTDEKIRISVDEWMKNPLIFKVAEFIDASSVVMGSSPRFDVYGCDFGLGKAVAARSGYANKFDGKVSSYPGLTGTGSVMLEVCLPPESMSALESDEEFMDAASPHEIHSVHLANV
;
A
#
# COMPACT_ATOMS: atom_id res chain seq x y z
N MET A 1 3.13 17.45 13.99
CA MET A 1 3.39 16.86 12.66
C MET A 1 4.87 17.03 12.32
N ASP A 2 5.43 18.23 12.45
CA ASP A 2 6.85 18.52 12.15
C ASP A 2 7.88 17.85 13.06
N LEU A 3 7.56 17.65 14.35
CA LEU A 3 8.47 17.00 15.32
C LEU A 3 8.72 15.51 15.01
N ALA A 4 7.66 14.74 14.71
CA ALA A 4 7.79 13.32 14.37
C ALA A 4 8.59 13.13 13.07
N ARG A 5 8.31 13.97 12.05
CA ARG A 5 9.04 13.97 10.77
C ARG A 5 10.53 14.28 10.93
N ALA A 6 10.87 15.18 11.85
CA ALA A 6 12.26 15.48 12.17
C ALA A 6 12.96 14.34 12.92
N GLU A 7 12.25 13.68 13.84
CA GLU A 7 12.74 12.50 14.54
C GLU A 7 13.01 11.38 13.54
N ASP A 8 12.08 11.10 12.61
CA ASP A 8 12.26 10.12 11.53
C ASP A 8 13.55 10.41 10.74
N MET A 9 13.68 11.59 10.11
CA MET A 9 14.85 11.90 9.27
C MET A 9 16.18 11.86 10.04
N ARG A 10 16.21 12.27 11.31
CA ARG A 10 17.42 12.18 12.14
C ARG A 10 17.81 10.71 12.32
N MET A 11 16.85 9.83 12.55
CA MET A 11 17.12 8.40 12.67
C MET A 11 17.57 7.76 11.35
N GLY A 12 17.12 8.27 10.20
CA GLY A 12 17.61 7.84 8.89
C GLY A 12 19.11 8.08 8.73
N ALA A 13 19.58 9.25 9.14
CA ALA A 13 21.02 9.56 9.19
C ALA A 13 21.80 8.60 10.12
N SER A 14 21.17 8.15 11.22
CA SER A 14 21.77 7.15 12.12
C SER A 14 21.95 5.80 11.43
N GLY A 15 20.95 5.32 10.68
CA GLY A 15 21.06 4.07 9.91
C GLY A 15 22.17 4.13 8.85
N CYS A 16 22.27 5.24 8.14
CA CYS A 16 23.34 5.46 7.16
C CYS A 16 24.73 5.49 7.81
N LEU A 17 24.87 6.11 8.99
CA LEU A 17 26.12 6.09 9.76
C LEU A 17 26.53 4.66 10.13
N GLN A 18 25.58 3.82 10.56
CA GLN A 18 25.89 2.43 10.90
C GLN A 18 26.35 1.62 9.68
N ARG A 19 25.71 1.84 8.52
CA ARG A 19 26.13 1.22 7.25
C ARG A 19 27.54 1.69 6.84
N ALA A 20 27.80 2.99 6.99
CA ALA A 20 29.09 3.58 6.65
C ALA A 20 30.25 3.10 7.53
N GLY A 21 29.99 2.93 8.82
CA GLY A 21 30.98 2.42 9.78
C GLY A 21 31.27 0.93 9.65
N ASN A 22 30.49 0.19 8.83
CA ASN A 22 30.60 -1.27 8.64
C ASN A 22 30.71 -2.03 9.98
N PHE A 23 29.92 -1.59 10.96
CA PHE A 23 29.96 -2.15 12.30
C PHE A 23 29.37 -3.56 12.33
N HIS A 24 29.86 -4.41 13.24
CA HIS A 24 29.29 -5.73 13.48
C HIS A 24 27.81 -5.59 13.87
N SER A 25 26.95 -6.53 13.46
CA SER A 25 25.49 -6.47 13.72
C SER A 25 25.15 -6.27 15.19
N ASP A 26 25.94 -6.85 16.08
CA ASP A 26 25.68 -6.86 17.52
C ASP A 26 26.30 -5.65 18.24
N ARG A 27 26.98 -4.75 17.51
CA ARG A 27 27.54 -3.53 18.08
C ARG A 27 26.41 -2.67 18.62
N LYS A 28 26.49 -2.29 19.90
CA LYS A 28 25.56 -1.35 20.50
C LYS A 28 25.80 0.05 19.95
N THR A 29 24.73 0.72 19.57
CA THR A 29 24.69 2.12 19.15
C THR A 29 23.67 2.87 19.99
N SER A 30 23.90 4.17 20.19
CA SER A 30 23.03 5.05 20.96
C SER A 30 22.61 6.26 20.14
N CYS A 31 21.32 6.56 20.18
CA CYS A 31 20.76 7.80 19.70
C CYS A 31 20.39 8.69 20.91
N MET A 32 21.00 9.87 20.96
CA MET A 32 20.91 10.77 22.10
C MET A 32 20.10 12.00 21.73
N LEU A 33 19.07 12.35 22.53
CA LEU A 33 18.26 13.54 22.32
C LEU A 33 18.41 14.52 23.48
N SER A 34 18.72 15.78 23.15
CA SER A 34 18.68 16.87 24.13
C SER A 34 17.25 17.31 24.39
N ILE A 35 16.82 17.32 25.67
CA ILE A 35 15.45 17.66 26.09
C ILE A 35 15.42 18.82 27.09
N ASN A 36 14.46 19.74 26.90
CA ASN A 36 14.22 20.85 27.83
C ASN A 36 13.55 20.32 29.12
N SER A 37 14.27 20.39 30.24
CA SER A 37 13.82 19.83 31.52
C SER A 37 12.96 20.79 32.35
N ARG A 38 12.89 22.08 31.99
CA ARG A 38 12.19 23.12 32.79
C ARG A 38 10.73 22.79 33.08
N SER A 39 10.01 22.31 32.06
CA SER A 39 8.59 21.95 32.14
C SER A 39 8.33 20.62 32.86
N ARG A 40 9.38 19.81 33.06
CA ARG A 40 9.33 18.47 33.67
C ARG A 40 9.60 18.50 35.18
N LEU A 41 10.25 19.56 35.69
CA LEU A 41 10.57 19.69 37.10
C LEU A 41 9.33 20.05 37.95
N ASN A 42 9.33 19.65 39.22
CA ASN A 42 8.32 20.03 40.21
C ASN A 42 8.98 20.71 41.44
N PRO A 43 8.72 22.00 41.72
CA PRO A 43 7.91 22.92 40.92
C PRO A 43 8.57 23.21 39.55
N ARG A 44 7.74 23.54 38.55
CA ARG A 44 8.21 23.88 37.20
C ARG A 44 9.10 25.12 37.23
N LEU A 45 10.19 25.11 36.46
CA LEU A 45 11.01 26.30 36.30
C LEU A 45 10.31 27.31 35.37
N PRO A 46 10.42 28.62 35.64
CA PRO A 46 9.88 29.65 34.76
C PRO A 46 10.42 29.57 33.33
N GLU A 47 9.61 29.94 32.34
CA GLU A 47 10.07 29.98 30.93
C GLU A 47 11.23 30.95 30.73
N ASN A 48 11.28 32.03 31.51
CA ASN A 48 12.36 33.02 31.51
C ASN A 48 13.54 32.66 32.44
N TYR A 49 13.63 31.42 32.93
CA TYR A 49 14.77 30.97 33.74
C TYR A 49 16.09 31.07 32.97
N PHE A 50 17.01 31.89 33.48
CA PHE A 50 18.35 32.07 32.94
C PHE A 50 19.31 31.02 33.51
N GLY A 51 19.57 29.96 32.72
CA GLY A 51 20.47 28.87 33.07
C GLY A 51 20.23 27.62 32.22
N ASN A 52 21.21 26.71 32.19
CA ASN A 52 21.11 25.46 31.44
C ASN A 52 20.26 24.44 32.20
N CYS A 53 19.11 24.06 31.63
CA CYS A 53 18.22 23.04 32.16
C CYS A 53 17.87 22.05 31.03
N VAL A 54 18.91 21.40 30.52
CA VAL A 54 18.85 20.45 29.42
C VAL A 54 19.26 19.08 29.94
N GLY A 55 18.41 18.08 29.73
CA GLY A 55 18.74 16.68 29.95
C GLY A 55 19.12 16.02 28.62
N ILE A 56 19.79 14.87 28.70
CA ILE A 56 20.03 14.02 27.54
C ILE A 56 19.31 12.70 27.80
N VAL A 57 18.45 12.30 26.87
CA VAL A 57 17.82 10.97 26.89
C VAL A 57 18.47 10.08 25.86
N PHE A 58 18.46 8.77 26.13
CA PHE A 58 19.17 7.77 25.36
C PHE A 58 18.19 6.74 24.81
N GLY A 59 18.22 6.52 23.50
CA GLY A 59 17.67 5.33 22.86
C GLY A 59 18.81 4.42 22.44
N THR A 60 18.91 3.22 23.00
CA THR A 60 19.98 2.26 22.68
C THR A 60 19.45 1.11 21.83
N THR A 61 20.21 0.68 20.83
CA THR A 61 19.90 -0.48 19.99
C THR A 61 21.20 -1.09 19.45
N THR A 62 21.12 -2.12 18.61
CA THR A 62 22.26 -2.66 17.88
C THR A 62 22.34 -2.13 16.45
N SER A 63 23.54 -2.10 15.87
CA SER A 63 23.74 -1.69 14.47
C SER A 63 22.93 -2.57 13.51
N GLY A 64 22.83 -3.87 13.78
CA GLY A 64 22.03 -4.81 13.00
C GLY A 64 20.53 -4.55 13.08
N GLU A 65 19.99 -4.29 14.27
CA GLU A 65 18.58 -3.90 14.42
C GLU A 65 18.26 -2.61 13.67
N LEU A 66 19.13 -1.59 13.78
CA LEU A 66 18.91 -0.32 13.11
C LEU A 66 18.98 -0.43 11.58
N ILE A 67 19.92 -1.24 11.06
CA ILE A 67 20.08 -1.48 9.62
C ILE A 67 18.93 -2.33 9.07
N ASN A 68 18.55 -3.41 9.77
CA ASN A 68 17.57 -4.38 9.28
C ASN A 68 16.11 -3.92 9.46
N ASN A 69 15.81 -3.19 10.53
CA ASN A 69 14.46 -2.73 10.84
C ASN A 69 14.18 -1.30 10.35
N GLY A 70 15.22 -0.61 9.86
CA GLY A 70 15.14 0.72 9.28
C GLY A 70 14.69 1.81 10.25
N ILE A 71 14.26 2.93 9.66
CA ILE A 71 13.93 4.18 10.38
C ILE A 71 12.75 4.01 11.36
N GLY A 72 11.83 3.08 11.09
CA GLY A 72 10.64 2.84 11.91
C GLY A 72 10.94 2.18 13.27
N TRP A 73 12.03 1.41 13.37
CA TRP A 73 12.51 0.91 14.66
C TRP A 73 13.09 2.02 15.52
N ALA A 74 13.83 2.90 14.86
CA ALA A 74 14.54 3.99 15.46
C ALA A 74 13.58 5.03 16.09
N THR A 75 12.41 5.23 15.49
CA THR A 75 11.37 6.15 15.98
C THR A 75 10.61 5.64 17.21
N LEU A 76 10.84 4.38 17.60
CA LEU A 76 10.29 3.78 18.82
C LEU A 76 11.23 3.92 20.02
N LEU A 77 12.53 4.15 19.80
CA LEU A 77 13.54 4.19 20.87
C LEU A 77 13.44 5.45 21.74
N LEU A 78 13.13 6.60 21.13
CA LEU A 78 13.16 7.90 21.80
C LEU A 78 11.86 8.28 22.55
N PRO A 79 10.64 7.97 22.05
CA PRO A 79 9.41 8.38 22.72
C PRO A 79 9.29 7.91 24.17
N GLU A 80 9.73 6.68 24.48
CA GLU A 80 9.69 6.18 25.86
C GLU A 80 10.77 6.81 26.72
N ALA A 81 12.00 6.95 26.22
CA ALA A 81 13.08 7.68 26.91
C ALA A 81 12.68 9.13 27.23
N ILE A 82 11.90 9.77 26.35
CA ILE A 82 11.32 11.11 26.57
C ILE A 82 10.23 11.11 27.66
N LYS A 83 9.41 10.05 27.75
CA LYS A 83 8.38 9.90 28.79
C LYS A 83 9.02 9.65 30.15
N GLU A 84 10.05 8.82 30.22
CA GLU A 84 10.79 8.49 31.44
C GLU A 84 11.59 9.68 32.01
N HIS A 85 11.78 10.74 31.22
CA HIS A 85 12.42 11.99 31.63
C HIS A 85 11.55 12.85 32.56
N THR A 86 11.28 12.31 33.74
CA THR A 86 10.43 12.86 34.81
C THR A 86 11.23 13.69 35.82
N ASP A 87 10.56 14.45 36.70
CA ASP A 87 11.21 15.21 37.78
C ASP A 87 12.13 14.33 38.65
N GLU A 88 11.63 13.16 39.06
CA GLU A 88 12.38 12.20 39.89
C GLU A 88 13.65 11.73 39.17
N LYS A 89 13.53 11.37 37.88
CA LYS A 89 14.67 10.92 37.07
C LYS A 89 15.71 12.03 36.91
N ILE A 90 15.27 13.26 36.63
CA ILE A 90 16.15 14.43 36.48
C ILE A 90 16.94 14.66 37.78
N ARG A 91 16.26 14.65 38.93
CA ARG A 91 16.89 14.85 40.24
C ARG A 91 17.88 13.73 40.57
N GLY A 92 17.51 12.47 40.31
CA GLY A 92 18.42 11.32 40.47
C GLY A 92 19.68 11.44 39.62
N SER A 93 19.56 11.86 38.36
CA SER A 93 20.72 12.09 37.49
C SER A 93 21.64 13.21 37.99
N ILE A 94 21.08 14.27 38.60
CA ILE A 94 21.88 15.34 39.21
C ILE A 94 22.67 14.80 40.41
N GLU A 95 22.05 13.99 41.26
CA GLU A 95 22.73 13.35 42.40
C GLU A 95 23.85 12.40 41.96
N GLU A 96 23.63 11.64 40.90
CA GLU A 96 24.63 10.75 40.31
C GLU A 96 25.79 11.55 39.69
N TRP A 97 25.49 12.65 38.99
CA TRP A 97 26.52 13.55 38.47
C TRP A 97 27.37 14.16 39.58
N MET A 98 26.76 14.55 40.71
CA MET A 98 27.51 15.08 41.86
C MET A 98 28.46 14.04 42.47
N LYS A 99 28.10 12.75 42.41
CA LYS A 99 28.97 11.64 42.89
C LYS A 99 30.06 11.30 41.88
N THR A 100 29.75 11.35 40.59
CA THR A 100 30.65 10.92 39.51
C THR A 100 30.67 11.95 38.37
N PRO A 101 31.30 13.12 38.56
CA PRO A 101 31.17 14.26 37.62
C PRO A 101 31.69 13.99 36.21
N HIS A 102 32.55 12.99 36.04
CA HIS A 102 33.11 12.61 34.74
C HIS A 102 32.19 11.75 33.86
N ILE A 103 31.09 11.21 34.41
CA ILE A 103 30.20 10.28 33.68
C ILE A 103 29.39 10.96 32.57
N PHE A 104 29.20 12.28 32.64
CA PHE A 104 28.47 13.09 31.65
C PHE A 104 29.40 13.89 30.71
N GLN A 105 30.69 13.55 30.64
CA GLN A 105 31.56 14.10 29.59
C GLN A 105 31.11 13.55 28.24
N LEU A 106 30.60 14.40 27.34
CA LEU A 106 30.13 14.03 26.00
C LEU A 106 31.11 13.11 25.26
N ALA A 107 32.41 13.36 25.35
CA ALA A 107 33.47 12.55 24.74
C ALA A 107 33.64 11.13 25.31
N ARG A 108 33.03 10.81 26.46
CA ARG A 108 33.01 9.47 27.06
C ARG A 108 31.70 8.72 26.83
N VAL A 109 30.68 9.44 26.39
CA VAL A 109 29.31 8.93 26.21
C VAL A 109 29.01 8.73 24.72
N MET A 110 29.62 9.53 23.86
CA MET A 110 29.59 9.34 22.41
C MET A 110 30.80 8.51 21.97
N ASP A 111 30.54 7.47 21.19
CA ASP A 111 31.53 6.75 20.40
C ASP A 111 31.32 6.97 18.90
N ASP A 112 32.15 6.37 18.06
CA ASP A 112 32.09 6.39 16.58
C ASP A 112 30.78 5.80 16.01
N SER A 113 29.96 5.16 16.83
CA SER A 113 28.65 4.64 16.45
C SER A 113 27.49 5.43 17.03
N SER A 114 27.74 6.48 17.82
CA SER A 114 26.73 7.24 18.54
C SER A 114 26.31 8.49 17.76
N MET A 115 25.04 8.87 17.90
CA MET A 115 24.51 10.08 17.26
C MET A 115 23.84 10.98 18.28
N LEU A 116 24.20 12.26 18.29
CA LEU A 116 23.64 13.27 19.20
C LEU A 116 22.79 14.28 18.44
N MET A 117 21.53 14.41 18.85
CA MET A 117 20.59 15.39 18.33
C MET A 117 20.55 16.61 19.25
N GLY A 118 21.21 17.68 18.78
CA GLY A 118 21.51 18.86 19.60
C GLY A 118 20.47 19.98 19.59
N SER A 119 19.47 19.96 18.71
CA SER A 119 18.51 21.07 18.57
C SER A 119 17.04 20.64 18.62
N SER A 120 16.17 21.58 19.03
CA SER A 120 14.73 21.40 19.06
C SER A 120 14.04 22.28 18.02
N LEU A 121 13.11 21.70 17.26
CA LEU A 121 12.21 22.45 16.37
C LEU A 121 11.26 23.39 17.11
N ARG A 122 11.24 23.37 18.44
CA ARG A 122 10.46 24.31 19.26
C ARG A 122 11.14 25.67 19.41
N PHE A 123 12.40 25.81 19.01
CA PHE A 123 13.09 27.09 19.01
C PHE A 123 12.77 27.83 17.71
N ASP A 124 12.13 29.00 17.81
CA ASP A 124 11.84 29.86 16.67
C ASP A 124 13.09 30.63 16.24
N VAL A 125 14.04 29.92 15.61
CA VAL A 125 15.31 30.49 15.14
C VAL A 125 15.09 31.52 14.04
N TYR A 126 14.00 31.41 13.28
CA TYR A 126 13.67 32.27 12.15
C TYR A 126 12.76 33.47 12.51
N GLY A 127 12.23 33.50 13.74
CA GLY A 127 11.48 34.63 14.29
C GLY A 127 12.35 35.82 14.70
N CYS A 128 13.68 35.66 14.76
CA CYS A 128 14.61 36.75 15.00
C CYS A 128 14.59 37.75 13.83
N ASP A 129 14.17 38.98 14.11
CA ASP A 129 14.20 40.11 13.17
C ASP A 129 14.83 41.33 13.86
N PHE A 130 15.98 41.77 13.36
CA PHE A 130 16.70 42.95 13.84
C PHE A 130 16.28 44.24 13.11
N GLY A 131 15.14 44.23 12.42
CA GLY A 131 14.68 45.29 11.51
C GLY A 131 15.19 45.12 10.08
N LEU A 132 15.72 43.93 9.75
CA LEU A 132 16.28 43.58 8.43
C LEU A 132 15.45 42.50 7.71
N GLY A 133 14.35 42.05 8.32
CA GLY A 133 13.56 40.91 7.89
C GLY A 133 14.00 39.60 8.56
N LYS A 134 13.24 38.53 8.32
CA LYS A 134 13.49 37.21 8.89
C LYS A 134 14.81 36.61 8.39
N ALA A 135 15.46 35.80 9.24
CA ALA A 135 16.67 35.09 8.88
C ALA A 135 16.46 34.20 7.63
N LEU A 136 17.43 34.19 6.71
CA LEU A 136 17.39 33.37 5.49
C LEU A 136 18.07 32.01 5.64
N ALA A 137 18.86 31.80 6.71
CA ALA A 137 19.51 30.54 7.02
C ALA A 137 19.93 30.48 8.50
N ALA A 138 19.87 29.29 9.08
CA ALA A 138 20.46 28.97 10.38
C ALA A 138 21.46 27.82 10.19
N ARG A 139 22.63 27.93 10.85
CA ARG A 139 23.71 26.93 10.80
C ARG A 139 24.40 26.86 12.15
N SER A 140 24.89 25.68 12.51
CA SER A 140 25.73 25.49 13.69
C SER A 140 27.12 26.06 13.42
N GLY A 141 27.65 26.81 14.40
CA GLY A 141 29.03 27.28 14.37
C GLY A 141 30.03 26.12 14.46
N TYR A 142 31.27 26.34 14.03
CA TYR A 142 32.31 25.30 13.95
C TYR A 142 32.52 24.49 15.24
N ALA A 143 32.46 25.15 16.41
CA ALA A 143 32.61 24.50 17.71
C ALA A 143 31.50 23.46 18.03
N ASN A 144 30.39 23.50 17.29
CA ASN A 144 29.25 22.60 17.42
C ASN A 144 29.17 21.61 16.24
N LYS A 145 30.29 21.31 15.57
CA LYS A 145 30.37 20.33 14.48
C LYS A 145 31.25 19.16 14.91
N LEU A 146 30.72 18.35 15.81
CA LEU A 146 31.35 17.10 16.25
C LEU A 146 30.89 15.95 15.35
N GLU A 147 31.73 14.95 15.20
CA GLU A 147 31.37 13.70 14.54
C GLU A 147 30.14 13.06 15.22
N GLY A 148 29.16 12.63 14.42
CA GLY A 148 27.90 12.07 14.91
C GLY A 148 26.89 13.13 15.38
N MET A 149 27.17 14.43 15.23
CA MET A 149 26.23 15.49 15.57
C MET A 149 25.19 15.70 14.47
N VAL A 150 23.91 15.72 14.85
CA VAL A 150 22.79 16.11 13.98
C VAL A 150 22.07 17.32 14.58
N SER A 151 22.12 18.44 13.86
CA SER A 151 21.34 19.63 14.17
C SER A 151 20.14 19.69 13.25
N SER A 152 18.98 20.08 13.77
CA SER A 152 17.77 20.32 12.99
C SER A 152 17.28 21.76 13.07
N TYR A 153 16.62 22.24 12.02
CA TYR A 153 16.02 23.55 11.95
C TYR A 153 14.67 23.46 11.21
N ILE A 154 13.74 24.37 11.51
CA ILE A 154 12.54 24.51 10.68
C ILE A 154 12.98 24.95 9.27
N GLY A 155 12.42 24.34 8.23
CA GLY A 155 12.77 24.65 6.85
C GLY A 155 12.24 25.99 6.37
N LEU A 156 12.94 26.59 5.41
CA LEU A 156 12.73 27.96 4.94
C LEU A 156 11.40 28.19 4.22
N THR A 157 10.73 27.13 3.76
CA THR A 157 9.55 27.21 2.90
C THR A 157 8.22 27.35 3.64
N GLY A 158 8.22 27.33 4.98
CA GLY A 158 7.01 27.53 5.79
C GLY A 158 5.98 26.40 5.74
N THR A 159 6.29 25.25 5.11
CA THR A 159 5.38 24.11 4.89
C THR A 159 5.69 22.89 5.78
N GLY A 160 6.18 23.08 7.01
CA GLY A 160 6.54 21.96 7.88
C GLY A 160 7.76 21.15 7.39
N SER A 161 8.60 21.76 6.56
CA SER A 161 9.91 21.21 6.16
C SER A 161 10.90 21.29 7.33
N VAL A 162 11.87 20.38 7.36
CA VAL A 162 12.90 20.31 8.41
C VAL A 162 14.25 20.21 7.74
N MET A 163 15.16 21.11 8.07
CA MET A 163 16.56 21.06 7.61
C MET A 163 17.37 20.29 8.63
N LEU A 164 18.09 19.26 8.19
CA LEU A 164 19.09 18.57 9.00
C LEU A 164 20.50 18.97 8.56
N GLU A 165 21.33 19.34 9.53
CA GLU A 165 22.77 19.50 9.39
C GLU A 165 23.42 18.31 10.10
N VAL A 166 24.00 17.39 9.30
CA VAL A 166 24.64 16.17 9.76
C VAL A 166 26.16 16.35 9.66
N CYS A 167 26.88 16.01 10.73
CA CYS A 167 28.35 16.06 10.78
C CYS A 167 28.92 14.64 10.85
N LEU A 168 29.39 14.11 9.71
CA LEU A 168 30.01 12.77 9.61
C LEU A 168 31.43 12.86 9.02
N PRO A 169 32.27 11.81 9.19
CA PRO A 169 33.54 11.70 8.48
C PRO A 169 33.36 11.69 6.96
N PRO A 170 34.36 12.14 6.17
CA PRO A 170 34.26 12.22 4.70
C PRO A 170 33.84 10.92 4.02
N GLU A 171 34.32 9.77 4.50
CA GLU A 171 33.98 8.44 3.98
C GLU A 171 32.50 8.13 4.24
N SER A 172 31.99 8.49 5.43
CA SER A 172 30.59 8.30 5.80
C SER A 172 29.65 9.29 5.10
N MET A 173 30.10 10.53 4.86
CA MET A 173 29.38 11.49 4.02
C MET A 173 29.26 10.99 2.59
N THR A 174 30.34 10.44 2.03
CA THR A 174 30.33 9.86 0.68
C THR A 174 29.37 8.67 0.60
N ILE A 175 29.31 7.83 1.65
CA ILE A 175 28.36 6.73 1.74
C ILE A 175 26.93 7.26 1.83
N LEU A 176 26.65 8.23 2.71
CA LEU A 176 25.34 8.90 2.82
C LEU A 176 24.89 9.53 1.49
N GLU A 177 25.81 10.16 0.77
CA GLU A 177 25.57 10.72 -0.57
C GLU A 177 25.38 9.64 -1.64
N SER A 178 25.94 8.43 -1.43
CA SER A 178 25.82 7.27 -2.32
C SER A 178 24.70 6.29 -1.96
N ASP A 179 24.10 6.42 -0.77
CA ASP A 179 22.99 5.63 -0.24
C ASP A 179 21.68 6.09 -0.90
N LYS A 180 21.63 5.84 -2.22
CA LYS A 180 20.66 6.37 -3.19
C LYS A 180 19.24 5.80 -3.05
N GLU A 181 18.99 4.89 -2.12
CA GLU A 181 17.64 4.33 -1.93
C GLU A 181 16.57 5.38 -1.58
N PHE A 182 16.98 6.55 -1.07
CA PHE A 182 16.08 7.65 -0.73
C PHE A 182 16.04 8.80 -1.77
N MET A 183 16.93 8.78 -2.78
CA MET A 183 17.16 9.95 -3.64
C MET A 183 17.08 9.65 -5.14
N ASP A 184 17.07 8.39 -5.57
CA ASP A 184 16.87 8.06 -6.99
C ASP A 184 15.36 8.02 -7.34
N PRO A 185 14.95 8.64 -8.45
CA PRO A 185 13.57 8.55 -8.93
C PRO A 185 13.13 7.11 -9.12
N HIS A 186 11.94 6.76 -8.61
CA HIS A 186 11.39 5.43 -8.81
C HIS A 186 10.71 5.37 -10.18
N TYR A 187 11.44 4.86 -11.16
CA TYR A 187 10.99 4.81 -12.54
C TYR A 187 9.90 3.76 -12.78
N LEU A 188 8.98 4.07 -13.69
CA LEU A 188 7.83 3.23 -14.01
C LEU A 188 8.14 2.29 -15.19
N SER A 189 7.71 1.04 -15.07
CA SER A 189 7.80 0.04 -16.13
C SER A 189 6.70 0.26 -17.20
N THR A 190 6.81 -0.47 -18.31
CA THR A 190 5.79 -0.46 -19.37
C THR A 190 4.40 -0.87 -18.85
N TRP A 191 4.33 -1.86 -17.94
CA TRP A 191 3.08 -2.26 -17.31
C TRP A 191 2.47 -1.17 -16.44
N ASP A 192 3.31 -0.41 -15.73
CA ASP A 192 2.86 0.70 -14.88
C ASP A 192 2.34 1.86 -15.75
N LEU A 193 3.08 2.26 -16.79
CA LEU A 193 2.71 3.38 -17.66
C LEU A 193 1.46 3.10 -18.50
N THR A 194 1.27 1.85 -18.94
CA THR A 194 0.09 1.44 -19.73
C THR A 194 -1.22 1.79 -19.02
N ILE A 195 -1.24 1.77 -17.69
CA ILE A 195 -2.46 1.84 -16.88
C ILE A 195 -2.73 3.21 -16.26
N LEU A 196 -2.13 4.30 -16.76
CA LEU A 196 -2.28 5.66 -16.21
C LEU A 196 -3.75 6.16 -16.14
N ASN A 197 -4.64 5.65 -16.99
CA ASN A 197 -6.08 5.99 -16.97
C ASN A 197 -6.94 5.04 -16.13
N ALA A 198 -6.39 3.96 -15.57
CA ALA A 198 -7.16 3.07 -14.72
C ALA A 198 -7.53 3.76 -13.40
N HIS A 199 -8.67 3.40 -12.82
CA HIS A 199 -8.99 3.87 -11.48
C HIS A 199 -8.08 3.23 -10.44
N TYR A 200 -7.95 3.87 -9.28
CA TYR A 200 -7.28 3.29 -8.12
C TYR A 200 -7.90 1.93 -7.75
N ILE A 201 -7.09 1.02 -7.21
CA ILE A 201 -7.62 -0.22 -6.61
C ILE A 201 -8.31 0.17 -5.30
N GLN A 202 -9.61 -0.08 -5.20
CA GLN A 202 -10.39 0.11 -3.96
C GLN A 202 -10.90 -1.22 -3.44
N LYS A 203 -10.29 -1.74 -2.37
CA LYS A 203 -10.70 -2.97 -1.70
C LYS A 203 -10.63 -2.78 -0.19
N GLY A 204 -11.53 -3.42 0.54
CA GLY A 204 -11.63 -3.25 1.98
C GLY A 204 -12.27 -4.44 2.66
N LEU A 205 -12.04 -4.53 3.97
CA LEU A 205 -12.47 -5.64 4.79
C LEU A 205 -13.34 -5.15 5.95
N LEU A 206 -14.46 -5.85 6.16
CA LEU A 206 -15.37 -5.63 7.28
C LEU A 206 -15.02 -6.59 8.42
N PHE A 207 -14.82 -6.06 9.61
CA PHE A 207 -14.51 -6.80 10.83
C PHE A 207 -15.59 -6.59 11.89
N LYS A 208 -15.75 -7.56 12.78
CA LYS A 208 -16.58 -7.40 13.98
C LYS A 208 -15.89 -6.48 14.97
N LYS A 209 -16.64 -5.55 15.56
CA LYS A 209 -16.09 -4.62 16.56
C LYS A 209 -15.91 -5.35 17.90
N PRO A 210 -14.69 -5.42 18.48
CA PRO A 210 -14.48 -6.04 19.78
C PRO A 210 -14.93 -5.11 20.93
N LEU A 211 -15.68 -5.65 21.88
CA LEU A 211 -16.09 -4.98 23.12
C LEU A 211 -15.20 -5.43 24.30
N PRO A 212 -14.84 -4.57 25.28
CA PRO A 212 -14.84 -3.11 25.28
C PRO A 212 -13.43 -2.58 24.94
N ASN A 213 -13.23 -2.05 23.72
CA ASN A 213 -11.99 -1.37 23.37
C ASN A 213 -12.30 0.11 23.05
N PRO A 214 -11.59 1.09 23.65
CA PRO A 214 -11.74 2.48 23.24
C PRO A 214 -11.31 2.58 21.77
N THR A 215 -12.24 2.92 20.88
CA THR A 215 -11.94 2.84 19.45
C THR A 215 -10.84 3.83 19.05
N ASP A 216 -10.75 4.98 19.72
CA ASP A 216 -9.66 5.95 19.57
C ASP A 216 -8.26 5.32 19.70
N THR A 217 -8.04 4.51 20.75
CA THR A 217 -6.74 3.83 20.92
C THR A 217 -6.41 2.84 19.80
N PHE A 218 -7.42 2.24 19.17
CA PHE A 218 -7.22 1.33 18.04
C PHE A 218 -6.96 2.09 16.74
N ILE A 219 -7.63 3.22 16.51
CA ILE A 219 -7.38 4.09 15.35
C ILE A 219 -5.95 4.63 15.39
N ASP A 220 -5.48 5.11 16.55
CA ASP A 220 -4.08 5.55 16.72
C ASP A 220 -3.08 4.42 16.47
N GLN A 221 -3.40 3.19 16.90
CA GLN A 221 -2.58 2.00 16.61
C GLN A 221 -2.51 1.71 15.11
N LEU A 222 -3.64 1.77 14.39
CA LEU A 222 -3.67 1.56 12.95
C LEU A 222 -2.88 2.63 12.21
N LYS A 223 -3.01 3.89 12.62
CA LYS A 223 -2.24 4.99 12.03
C LYS A 223 -0.75 4.78 12.24
N HIS A 224 -0.35 4.36 13.44
CA HIS A 224 1.05 4.06 13.75
C HIS A 224 1.57 2.83 12.98
N SER A 225 0.79 1.76 12.89
CA SER A 225 1.18 0.56 12.14
C SER A 225 1.30 0.84 10.64
N LEU A 226 0.46 1.73 10.10
CA LEU A 226 0.56 2.20 8.72
C LEU A 226 1.87 2.94 8.49
N SER A 227 2.25 3.84 9.40
CA SER A 227 3.53 4.56 9.34
C SER A 227 4.72 3.60 9.27
N ILE A 228 4.74 2.56 10.11
CA ILE A 228 5.80 1.53 10.10
C ILE A 228 5.75 0.71 8.82
N THR A 229 4.57 0.33 8.34
CA THR A 229 4.45 -0.44 7.10
C THR A 229 4.96 0.36 5.90
N LEU A 230 4.69 1.67 5.86
CA LEU A 230 5.13 2.54 4.78
C LEU A 230 6.66 2.72 4.70
N THR A 231 7.43 2.39 5.74
CA THR A 231 8.90 2.37 5.62
C THR A 231 9.37 1.24 4.72
N HIS A 232 8.63 0.12 4.68
CA HIS A 232 8.89 -0.99 3.77
C HIS A 232 8.28 -0.74 2.38
N PHE A 233 7.12 -0.09 2.33
CA PHE A 233 6.38 0.19 1.10
C PHE A 233 6.46 1.67 0.69
N TYR A 234 7.65 2.26 0.81
CA TYR A 234 7.86 3.70 0.63
C TYR A 234 7.35 4.30 -0.70
N PRO A 235 7.28 3.58 -1.85
CA PRO A 235 6.71 4.16 -3.07
C PRO A 235 5.23 4.56 -2.95
N LEU A 236 4.49 3.97 -2.00
CA LEU A 236 3.10 4.36 -1.71
C LEU A 236 2.97 5.72 -1.04
N SER A 237 4.06 6.22 -0.44
CA SER A 237 4.13 7.55 0.14
C SER A 237 4.57 8.61 -0.87
N GLY A 238 4.95 8.24 -2.09
CA GLY A 238 5.46 9.16 -3.13
C GLY A 238 4.38 9.95 -3.86
N ARG A 239 4.78 10.64 -4.93
CA ARG A 239 3.90 11.30 -5.91
C ARG A 239 4.37 11.04 -7.34
N LEU A 240 3.45 11.11 -8.29
CA LEU A 240 3.83 11.10 -9.71
C LEU A 240 4.43 12.45 -10.09
N VAL A 241 5.50 12.42 -10.87
CA VAL A 241 6.15 13.61 -11.43
C VAL A 241 6.34 13.41 -12.92
N THR A 242 6.06 14.47 -13.68
CA THR A 242 6.32 14.54 -15.11
C THR A 242 7.61 15.31 -15.37
N LYS A 243 8.55 14.69 -16.07
CA LYS A 243 9.71 15.36 -16.67
C LYS A 243 9.40 15.63 -18.14
N GLN A 244 9.42 16.91 -18.51
CA GLN A 244 9.14 17.34 -19.87
C GLN A 244 10.26 18.24 -20.42
N GLN A 245 10.61 18.06 -21.70
CA GLN A 245 11.51 18.92 -22.46
C GLN A 245 10.93 19.16 -23.86
N HIS A 246 11.08 20.37 -24.39
CA HIS A 246 10.56 20.72 -25.72
C HIS A 246 11.51 20.36 -26.86
N ASN A 247 12.83 20.49 -26.66
CA ASN A 247 13.82 20.21 -27.69
C ASN A 247 15.08 19.52 -27.11
N PRO A 248 15.34 18.24 -27.43
CA PRO A 248 14.42 17.33 -28.14
C PRO A 248 13.13 17.07 -27.33
N PRO A 249 12.00 16.74 -27.98
CA PRO A 249 10.77 16.39 -27.28
C PRO A 249 10.97 15.21 -26.34
N PHE A 250 10.63 15.43 -25.07
CA PHE A 250 10.72 14.41 -24.03
C PHE A 250 9.54 14.57 -23.09
N TYR A 251 8.88 13.47 -22.77
CA TYR A 251 7.79 13.42 -21.80
C TYR A 251 7.85 12.08 -21.06
N ALA A 252 8.19 12.11 -19.79
CA ALA A 252 8.30 10.90 -18.98
C ALA A 252 7.65 11.11 -17.62
N ILE A 253 7.04 10.05 -17.11
CA ILE A 253 6.40 10.03 -15.79
C ILE A 253 7.15 9.04 -14.91
N TYR A 254 7.45 9.46 -13.68
CA TYR A 254 8.11 8.63 -12.68
C TYR A 254 7.51 8.91 -11.30
N LEU A 255 7.88 8.10 -10.31
CA LEU A 255 7.51 8.31 -8.92
C LEU A 255 8.63 9.04 -8.18
N ASP A 256 8.30 10.22 -7.67
CA ASP A 256 9.13 10.92 -6.70
C ASP A 256 8.77 10.40 -5.30
N CYS A 257 9.71 9.63 -4.74
CA CYS A 257 9.62 9.06 -3.40
C CYS A 257 10.45 9.87 -2.39
N SER A 258 10.95 11.05 -2.79
CA SER A 258 11.77 11.89 -1.93
C SER A 258 10.98 12.39 -0.72
N HIS A 259 11.74 12.89 0.25
CA HIS A 259 11.26 13.28 1.56
C HIS A 259 10.24 14.44 1.58
N ASP A 260 10.10 15.19 0.48
CA ASP A 260 9.13 16.28 0.33
C ASP A 260 7.73 15.81 -0.09
N SER A 261 7.57 14.51 -0.38
CA SER A 261 6.26 13.93 -0.67
C SER A 261 5.29 14.08 0.52
N VAL A 262 4.03 14.39 0.20
CA VAL A 262 2.94 14.66 1.17
C VAL A 262 2.49 13.36 1.89
N GLY A 263 3.04 12.20 1.52
CA GLY A 263 2.79 10.91 2.18
C GLY A 263 1.47 10.25 1.77
N ALA A 264 1.10 9.21 2.51
CA ALA A 264 -0.20 8.54 2.39
C ALA A 264 -1.26 9.23 3.25
N GLU A 265 -2.53 9.11 2.87
CA GLU A 265 -3.66 9.64 3.62
C GLU A 265 -4.27 8.58 4.56
N PHE A 266 -4.65 9.00 5.76
CA PHE A 266 -5.35 8.17 6.73
C PHE A 266 -6.60 8.89 7.23
N ILE A 267 -7.77 8.29 7.01
CA ILE A 267 -9.08 8.85 7.36
C ILE A 267 -9.75 7.95 8.39
N HIS A 268 -10.36 8.58 9.38
CA HIS A 268 -11.25 7.93 10.33
C HIS A 268 -12.65 8.52 10.17
N ALA A 269 -13.64 7.64 10.03
CA ALA A 269 -15.04 7.98 9.86
C ALA A 269 -15.92 7.07 10.71
N ALA A 270 -17.17 7.47 10.92
CA ALA A 270 -18.17 6.65 11.60
C ALA A 270 -19.52 6.78 10.90
N VAL A 271 -20.33 5.73 10.96
CA VAL A 271 -21.67 5.69 10.39
C VAL A 271 -22.61 4.87 11.28
N ASP A 272 -23.85 5.36 11.45
CA ASP A 272 -24.90 4.69 12.21
C ASP A 272 -25.54 3.54 11.41
N LEU A 273 -24.71 2.59 10.99
CA LEU A 273 -25.12 1.35 10.33
C LEU A 273 -24.49 0.16 11.04
N SER A 274 -25.14 -1.00 10.93
CA SER A 274 -24.61 -2.27 11.41
C SER A 274 -24.13 -3.14 10.25
N MET A 275 -23.35 -4.18 10.55
CA MET A 275 -22.85 -5.13 9.54
C MET A 275 -23.99 -5.80 8.78
N VAL A 276 -25.14 -6.06 9.44
CA VAL A 276 -26.32 -6.64 8.78
C VAL A 276 -26.86 -5.74 7.67
N ASN A 277 -26.77 -4.40 7.82
CA ASN A 277 -27.18 -3.45 6.79
C ASN A 277 -26.25 -3.46 5.56
N ILE A 278 -25.05 -4.02 5.67
CA ILE A 278 -24.06 -4.12 4.58
C ILE A 278 -24.09 -5.48 3.88
N LEU A 279 -24.40 -6.55 4.63
CA LEU A 279 -24.24 -7.92 4.14
C LEU A 279 -25.54 -8.60 3.68
N THR A 280 -26.69 -8.20 4.23
CA THR A 280 -27.98 -8.87 3.94
C THR A 280 -28.74 -8.31 2.75
N PRO A 281 -28.61 -7.04 2.33
CA PRO A 281 -29.21 -6.59 1.07
C PRO A 281 -28.72 -7.43 -0.11
N ILE A 282 -29.61 -7.66 -1.09
CA ILE A 282 -29.30 -8.42 -2.31
C ILE A 282 -28.17 -7.73 -3.09
N ASP A 283 -28.34 -6.43 -3.32
CA ASP A 283 -27.32 -5.60 -3.93
C ASP A 283 -26.39 -5.02 -2.87
N VAL A 284 -25.11 -4.86 -3.21
CA VAL A 284 -24.15 -4.15 -2.37
C VAL A 284 -24.65 -2.72 -2.15
N PRO A 285 -24.89 -2.29 -0.90
CA PRO A 285 -25.41 -0.97 -0.63
C PRO A 285 -24.46 0.12 -1.13
N ARG A 286 -24.99 1.12 -1.85
CA ARG A 286 -24.19 2.22 -2.41
C ARG A 286 -23.35 2.97 -1.37
N ILE A 287 -23.81 3.02 -0.11
CA ILE A 287 -23.06 3.63 0.99
C ILE A 287 -21.67 3.00 1.19
N VAL A 288 -21.47 1.73 0.82
CA VAL A 288 -20.16 1.06 0.87
C VAL A 288 -19.12 1.79 0.02
N GLN A 289 -19.53 2.47 -1.06
CA GLN A 289 -18.61 3.27 -1.88
C GLN A 289 -17.99 4.42 -1.08
N SER A 290 -18.74 5.01 -0.13
CA SER A 290 -18.25 6.09 0.76
C SER A 290 -17.26 5.61 1.83
N PHE A 291 -17.06 4.30 1.97
CA PHE A 291 -16.06 3.74 2.88
C PHE A 291 -14.64 3.73 2.28
N PHE A 292 -14.50 4.35 1.10
CA PHE A 292 -13.26 4.49 0.36
C PHE A 292 -13.03 5.95 -0.04
N PRO A 293 -11.82 6.50 0.19
CA PRO A 293 -11.46 7.83 -0.29
C PRO A 293 -11.09 7.79 -1.79
N LEU A 294 -10.90 8.97 -2.40
CA LEU A 294 -10.45 9.12 -3.80
C LEU A 294 -11.44 8.52 -4.82
N GLU A 295 -12.73 8.80 -4.63
CA GLU A 295 -13.78 8.39 -5.57
C GLU A 295 -13.49 8.94 -6.99
N GLY A 296 -13.46 8.04 -7.98
CA GLY A 296 -13.24 8.41 -9.38
C GLY A 296 -11.80 8.82 -9.74
N ALA A 297 -10.85 8.72 -8.80
CA ALA A 297 -9.44 9.00 -9.09
C ALA A 297 -8.88 7.98 -10.08
N ILE A 298 -8.23 8.49 -11.13
CA ILE A 298 -7.43 7.68 -12.06
C ILE A 298 -5.97 7.74 -11.65
N ASN A 299 -5.15 6.77 -12.05
CA ASN A 299 -3.76 6.70 -11.59
C ASN A 299 -2.95 7.95 -11.90
N HIS A 300 -3.18 8.62 -13.04
CA HIS A 300 -2.55 9.91 -13.36
C HIS A 300 -2.81 11.00 -12.30
N ASP A 301 -3.92 10.94 -11.56
CA ASP A 301 -4.21 11.88 -10.48
C ASP A 301 -3.22 11.80 -9.33
N GLY A 302 -2.39 10.75 -9.26
CA GLY A 302 -1.28 10.63 -8.31
C GLY A 302 -0.21 11.74 -8.40
N HIS A 303 -0.32 12.66 -9.37
CA HIS A 303 0.45 13.91 -9.39
C HIS A 303 -0.01 14.89 -8.30
N THR A 304 -1.29 14.88 -7.95
CA THR A 304 -1.91 15.80 -6.97
C THR A 304 -2.50 15.05 -5.78
N GLU A 305 -3.07 13.88 -6.01
CA GLU A 305 -3.69 13.01 -5.01
C GLU A 305 -2.67 12.06 -4.36
N PRO A 306 -2.90 11.60 -3.12
CA PRO A 306 -2.08 10.57 -2.50
C PRO A 306 -2.13 9.26 -3.26
N LEU A 307 -0.99 8.59 -3.42
CA LEU A 307 -0.91 7.27 -4.08
C LEU A 307 -1.52 6.16 -3.23
N LEU A 308 -1.68 6.40 -1.93
CA LEU A 308 -2.32 5.51 -0.99
C LEU A 308 -3.18 6.32 -0.03
N ALA A 309 -4.42 5.89 0.16
CA ALA A 309 -5.31 6.39 1.18
C ALA A 309 -6.02 5.24 1.89
N VAL A 310 -5.96 5.22 3.23
CA VAL A 310 -6.62 4.21 4.07
C VAL A 310 -7.73 4.89 4.86
N GLN A 311 -8.94 4.35 4.81
CA GLN A 311 -10.08 4.82 5.59
C GLN A 311 -10.57 3.74 6.54
N VAL A 312 -10.66 4.08 7.83
CA VAL A 312 -11.28 3.25 8.85
C VAL A 312 -12.66 3.82 9.15
N THR A 313 -13.71 3.07 8.80
CA THR A 313 -15.10 3.46 9.04
C THR A 313 -15.68 2.61 10.16
N GLU A 314 -16.07 3.24 11.26
CA GLU A 314 -16.76 2.59 12.36
C GLU A 314 -18.25 2.39 12.04
N LEU A 315 -18.73 1.18 12.30
CA LEU A 315 -20.13 0.81 12.32
C LEU A 315 -20.55 0.56 13.78
N LEU A 316 -21.85 0.42 14.02
CA LEU A 316 -22.41 0.15 15.35
C LEU A 316 -21.83 -1.13 15.98
N ASP A 317 -21.64 -2.16 15.18
CA ASP A 317 -21.17 -3.51 15.57
C ASP A 317 -19.94 -3.98 14.76
N GLY A 318 -19.37 -3.11 13.92
CA GLY A 318 -18.28 -3.45 13.01
C GLY A 318 -17.25 -2.35 12.80
N ILE A 319 -16.15 -2.70 12.15
CA ILE A 319 -15.13 -1.77 11.67
C ILE A 319 -14.82 -2.16 10.22
N PHE A 320 -14.90 -1.19 9.30
CA PHE A 320 -14.49 -1.38 7.92
C PHE A 320 -13.14 -0.70 7.68
N VAL A 321 -12.16 -1.44 7.19
CA VAL A 321 -10.86 -0.90 6.76
C VAL A 321 -10.83 -0.90 5.24
N GLY A 322 -11.05 0.26 4.63
CA GLY A 322 -10.99 0.50 3.20
C GLY A 322 -9.63 1.06 2.78
N CYS A 323 -9.18 0.71 1.58
CA CYS A 323 -7.92 1.21 1.04
C CYS A 323 -8.08 1.55 -0.45
N SER A 324 -7.65 2.75 -0.82
CA SER A 324 -7.51 3.26 -2.17
C SER A 324 -6.03 3.30 -2.55
N PHE A 325 -5.63 2.52 -3.54
CA PHE A 325 -4.24 2.27 -3.92
C PHE A 325 -4.04 2.60 -5.39
N ASN A 326 -3.12 3.51 -5.71
CA ASN A 326 -2.81 3.88 -7.08
C ASN A 326 -2.21 2.68 -7.82
N HIS A 327 -2.91 2.21 -8.85
CA HIS A 327 -2.59 0.95 -9.53
C HIS A 327 -1.24 1.02 -10.27
N VAL A 328 -0.71 2.21 -10.60
CA VAL A 328 0.65 2.39 -11.17
C VAL A 328 1.75 1.92 -10.21
N VAL A 329 1.50 1.99 -8.89
CA VAL A 329 2.48 1.55 -7.88
C VAL A 329 2.52 0.02 -7.78
N GLY A 330 1.43 -0.67 -8.12
CA GLY A 330 1.39 -2.13 -8.10
C GLY A 330 0.05 -2.75 -8.48
N ASP A 331 0.10 -4.04 -8.83
CA ASP A 331 -1.07 -4.83 -9.19
C ASP A 331 -1.80 -5.42 -7.96
N GLY A 332 -2.88 -6.17 -8.20
CA GLY A 332 -3.65 -6.82 -7.12
C GLY A 332 -2.83 -7.73 -6.20
N THR A 333 -1.76 -8.35 -6.70
CA THR A 333 -0.82 -9.13 -5.87
C THR A 333 -0.06 -8.21 -4.92
N SER A 334 0.41 -7.07 -5.42
CA SER A 334 1.13 -6.06 -4.64
C SER A 334 0.22 -5.40 -3.60
N TYR A 335 -1.03 -5.12 -3.97
CA TYR A 335 -2.07 -4.60 -3.08
C TYR A 335 -2.26 -5.49 -1.84
N TRP A 336 -2.53 -6.80 -2.04
CA TRP A 336 -2.82 -7.69 -0.92
C TRP A 336 -1.60 -7.97 -0.05
N LYS A 337 -0.37 -7.94 -0.61
CA LYS A 337 0.85 -7.99 0.21
C LYS A 337 0.96 -6.79 1.13
N PHE A 338 0.79 -5.58 0.60
CA PHE A 338 0.79 -4.37 1.41
C PHE A 338 -0.26 -4.45 2.51
N PHE A 339 -1.50 -4.81 2.16
CA PHE A 339 -2.61 -4.86 3.11
C PHE A 339 -2.41 -5.93 4.20
N ASN A 340 -1.84 -7.09 3.85
CA ASN A 340 -1.48 -8.14 4.81
C ASN A 340 -0.31 -7.74 5.72
N SER A 341 0.73 -7.10 5.18
CA SER A 341 1.83 -6.55 5.98
C SER A 341 1.35 -5.45 6.94
N PHE A 342 0.44 -4.59 6.48
CA PHE A 342 -0.19 -3.57 7.32
C PHE A 342 -0.95 -4.19 8.50
N ALA A 343 -1.71 -5.26 8.24
CA ALA A 343 -2.39 -6.01 9.28
C ALA A 343 -1.42 -6.75 10.23
N GLU A 344 -0.35 -7.34 9.69
CA GLU A 344 0.71 -8.00 10.47
C GLU A 344 1.35 -7.03 11.48
N VAL A 345 1.78 -5.85 11.02
CA VAL A 345 2.40 -4.84 11.88
C VAL A 345 1.40 -4.33 12.94
N SER A 346 0.14 -4.09 12.56
CA SER A 346 -0.91 -3.70 13.51
C SER A 346 -1.11 -4.74 14.62
N ARG A 347 -1.16 -6.01 14.24
CA ARG A 347 -1.28 -7.13 15.17
C ARG A 347 -0.06 -7.26 16.08
N LYS A 348 1.16 -7.10 15.55
CA LYS A 348 2.39 -7.08 16.37
C LYS A 348 2.31 -5.96 17.41
N LEU A 349 2.00 -4.72 16.99
CA LEU A 349 1.94 -3.55 17.89
C LEU A 349 0.93 -3.74 19.02
N ARG A 350 -0.22 -4.32 18.71
CA ARG A 350 -1.27 -4.59 19.68
C ARG A 350 -0.87 -5.64 20.72
N ARG A 351 -0.02 -6.61 20.37
CA ARG A 351 0.52 -7.60 21.31
C ARG A 351 1.52 -6.93 22.24
N THR A 352 2.49 -6.21 21.70
CA THR A 352 3.54 -5.54 22.50
C THR A 352 2.97 -4.51 23.48
N ARG A 353 1.85 -3.81 23.17
CA ARG A 353 1.20 -2.92 24.15
C ARG A 353 0.58 -3.64 25.35
N LYS A 354 0.18 -4.91 25.21
CA LYS A 354 -0.37 -5.68 26.34
C LYS A 354 0.73 -6.11 27.29
N ASP A 355 1.93 -6.33 26.75
CA ASP A 355 3.10 -6.79 27.47
C ASP A 355 4.03 -5.59 27.69
N ALA A 356 3.62 -4.67 28.57
CA ALA A 356 4.25 -3.35 28.77
C ALA A 356 5.75 -3.39 29.12
N GLU A 357 6.30 -4.54 29.53
CA GLU A 357 7.72 -4.76 29.79
C GLU A 357 8.56 -4.98 28.51
N ASP A 358 7.93 -5.27 27.35
CA ASP A 358 8.61 -5.71 26.12
C ASP A 358 8.56 -4.67 24.97
N TYR A 359 8.08 -3.45 25.24
CA TYR A 359 7.97 -2.38 24.24
C TYR A 359 9.31 -1.90 23.68
N HIS A 360 10.40 -2.12 24.43
CA HIS A 360 11.77 -1.82 23.98
C HIS A 360 12.30 -2.78 22.89
N HIS A 361 11.55 -3.85 22.54
CA HIS A 361 11.91 -4.82 21.51
C HIS A 361 10.83 -4.99 20.41
N PHE A 362 10.12 -3.94 20.02
CA PHE A 362 9.04 -4.04 19.01
C PHE A 362 9.55 -4.40 17.60
N ASP A 363 9.48 -5.67 17.22
CA ASP A 363 9.92 -6.14 15.90
C ASP A 363 9.13 -5.50 14.72
N CYS A 364 9.78 -4.55 14.03
CA CYS A 364 9.26 -3.86 12.85
C CYS A 364 9.39 -4.68 11.55
N SER A 365 9.95 -5.89 11.59
CA SER A 365 10.07 -6.74 10.41
C SER A 365 8.68 -7.19 9.92
N ILE A 366 8.60 -7.50 8.63
CA ILE A 366 7.39 -8.06 8.02
C ILE A 366 7.75 -9.39 7.36
N SER A 367 6.79 -10.31 7.35
CA SER A 367 7.03 -11.68 6.86
C SER A 367 7.38 -11.72 5.36
N HIS A 368 6.92 -10.73 4.59
CA HIS A 368 7.11 -10.63 3.15
C HIS A 368 7.61 -9.23 2.75
N PRO A 369 8.91 -8.93 2.91
CA PRO A 369 9.46 -7.63 2.56
C PRO A 369 9.36 -7.38 1.05
N PRO A 370 8.88 -6.21 0.61
CA PRO A 370 8.69 -5.92 -0.82
C PRO A 370 10.01 -5.69 -1.54
N ILE A 371 10.15 -6.26 -2.74
CA ILE A 371 11.21 -5.87 -3.67
C ILE A 371 10.65 -4.73 -4.52
N THR A 372 11.04 -3.50 -4.20
CA THR A 372 10.55 -2.28 -4.88
C THR A 372 11.27 -1.99 -6.19
N LYS A 373 12.49 -2.50 -6.37
CA LYS A 373 13.25 -2.36 -7.62
C LYS A 373 12.44 -2.88 -8.80
N ARG A 374 12.11 -1.97 -9.73
CA ARG A 374 11.27 -2.26 -10.89
C ARG A 374 11.99 -3.18 -11.87
N PHE A 375 11.21 -4.09 -12.45
CA PHE A 375 11.69 -4.99 -13.48
C PHE A 375 11.55 -4.34 -14.86
N PHE A 376 12.65 -4.23 -15.57
CA PHE A 376 12.72 -3.81 -16.97
C PHE A 376 13.28 -4.96 -17.80
N LEU A 377 12.66 -5.25 -18.95
CA LEU A 377 13.14 -6.30 -19.84
C LEU A 377 14.46 -5.87 -20.51
N ALA A 378 15.44 -6.78 -20.51
CA ALA A 378 16.77 -6.55 -21.06
C ALA A 378 16.72 -6.20 -22.57
N GLY A 379 17.55 -5.24 -23.00
CA GLY A 379 17.65 -4.80 -24.39
C GLY A 379 17.29 -3.33 -24.63
N HIS A 380 16.70 -2.65 -23.64
CA HIS A 380 16.23 -1.26 -23.74
C HIS A 380 17.11 -0.21 -23.01
N GLY A 381 18.36 -0.57 -22.69
CA GLY A 381 19.35 0.31 -22.06
C GLY A 381 19.15 0.56 -20.56
N ASP A 382 20.21 0.89 -19.84
CA ASP A 382 20.21 1.16 -18.39
C ASP A 382 19.52 2.48 -18.00
N THR A 383 18.80 3.13 -18.92
CA THR A 383 18.06 4.37 -18.62
C THR A 383 16.60 4.05 -18.40
N PRO A 384 16.12 3.98 -17.14
CA PRO A 384 14.79 3.42 -16.85
C PRO A 384 13.65 4.42 -17.11
N LEU A 385 13.98 5.65 -17.54
CA LEU A 385 13.03 6.72 -17.80
C LEU A 385 12.53 6.68 -19.26
N ILE A 386 11.36 6.09 -19.45
CA ILE A 386 10.74 5.88 -20.77
C ILE A 386 10.17 7.20 -21.30
N ASN A 387 10.57 7.58 -22.53
CA ASN A 387 9.99 8.71 -23.25
C ASN A 387 8.66 8.31 -23.90
N LEU A 388 7.57 8.94 -23.49
CA LEU A 388 6.25 8.74 -24.06
C LEU A 388 6.03 9.64 -25.29
N PRO A 389 5.25 9.19 -26.29
CA PRO A 389 5.01 9.93 -27.52
C PRO A 389 3.96 11.06 -27.34
N PHE A 390 4.01 11.78 -26.22
CA PHE A 390 3.06 12.84 -25.87
C PHE A 390 3.82 14.11 -25.52
N SER A 391 3.20 15.26 -25.71
CA SER A 391 3.70 16.55 -25.22
C SER A 391 2.93 17.04 -24.01
N HIS A 392 1.74 16.51 -23.74
CA HIS A 392 0.91 16.95 -22.64
C HIS A 392 -0.08 15.85 -22.21
N HIS A 393 -0.39 15.77 -20.91
CA HIS A 393 -1.26 14.72 -20.37
C HIS A 393 -2.66 14.67 -21.02
N LYS A 394 -3.18 15.83 -21.45
CA LYS A 394 -4.47 15.95 -22.17
C LYS A 394 -4.56 15.10 -23.45
N GLU A 395 -3.44 14.67 -24.02
CA GLU A 395 -3.42 13.81 -25.22
C GLU A 395 -3.82 12.36 -24.92
N PHE A 396 -3.61 11.89 -23.69
CA PHE A 396 -3.88 10.50 -23.31
C PHE A 396 -4.83 10.35 -22.13
N VAL A 397 -4.96 11.35 -21.26
CA VAL A 397 -5.82 11.27 -20.07
C VAL A 397 -7.28 11.12 -20.50
N ALA A 398 -7.89 10.02 -20.10
CA ALA A 398 -9.29 9.72 -20.36
C ALA A 398 -9.95 9.19 -19.09
N ARG A 399 -11.05 9.84 -18.68
CA ARG A 399 -11.83 9.42 -17.51
C ARG A 399 -13.03 8.59 -17.96
N TYR A 400 -13.19 7.43 -17.35
CA TYR A 400 -14.35 6.58 -17.58
C TYR A 400 -15.50 6.99 -16.67
N ILE A 401 -16.65 7.27 -17.26
CA ILE A 401 -17.88 7.53 -16.52
C ILE A 401 -18.65 6.23 -16.44
N GLN A 402 -18.90 5.78 -15.21
CA GLN A 402 -19.63 4.56 -14.94
C GLN A 402 -21.11 4.74 -15.36
N PRO A 403 -21.70 3.81 -16.14
CA PRO A 403 -23.14 3.78 -16.33
C PRO A 403 -23.86 3.35 -15.03
N PRO A 404 -25.19 3.47 -14.93
CA PRO A 404 -25.92 2.85 -13.83
C PRO A 404 -25.66 1.34 -13.79
N LEU A 405 -25.16 0.83 -12.65
CA LEU A 405 -24.87 -0.59 -12.44
C LEU A 405 -25.51 -1.07 -11.15
N ARG A 406 -25.98 -2.32 -11.17
CA ARG A 406 -26.23 -3.12 -9.96
C ARG A 406 -24.96 -3.89 -9.63
N GLU A 407 -24.64 -3.92 -8.34
CA GLU A 407 -23.49 -4.63 -7.79
C GLU A 407 -24.02 -5.73 -6.89
N ARG A 408 -23.73 -7.00 -7.20
CA ARG A 408 -24.27 -8.14 -6.43
C ARG A 408 -23.18 -9.16 -6.10
N MET A 409 -23.27 -9.73 -4.89
CA MET A 409 -22.40 -10.81 -4.44
C MET A 409 -23.07 -12.16 -4.72
N PHE A 410 -22.35 -13.08 -5.37
CA PHE A 410 -22.78 -14.44 -5.65
C PHE A 410 -21.80 -15.44 -5.03
N HIS A 411 -22.30 -16.29 -4.16
CA HIS A 411 -21.50 -17.33 -3.52
C HIS A 411 -21.60 -18.66 -4.28
N PHE A 412 -20.47 -19.33 -4.47
CA PHE A 412 -20.38 -20.65 -5.05
C PHE A 412 -19.69 -21.58 -4.04
N THR A 413 -20.38 -22.65 -3.63
CA THR A 413 -19.81 -23.63 -2.71
C THR A 413 -18.67 -24.41 -3.37
N ALA A 414 -17.78 -24.99 -2.55
CA ALA A 414 -16.73 -25.86 -3.06
C ALA A 414 -17.28 -27.06 -3.86
N GLU A 415 -18.42 -27.60 -3.44
CA GLU A 415 -19.12 -28.68 -4.13
C GLU A 415 -19.64 -28.24 -5.50
N SER A 416 -20.31 -27.09 -5.58
CA SER A 416 -20.81 -26.54 -6.85
C SER A 416 -19.66 -26.29 -7.82
N ILE A 417 -18.56 -25.71 -7.35
CA ILE A 417 -17.35 -25.47 -8.16
C ILE A 417 -16.73 -26.78 -8.65
N ALA A 418 -16.69 -27.82 -7.80
CA ALA A 418 -16.20 -29.14 -8.18
C ALA A 418 -17.08 -29.79 -9.26
N LYS A 419 -18.41 -29.68 -9.13
CA LYS A 419 -19.38 -30.13 -10.14
C LYS A 419 -19.20 -29.39 -11.47
N LEU A 420 -19.08 -28.07 -11.45
CA LEU A 420 -18.82 -27.26 -12.65
C LEU A 420 -17.50 -27.65 -13.32
N LYS A 421 -16.43 -27.85 -12.54
CA LYS A 421 -15.15 -28.31 -13.06
C LYS A 421 -15.29 -29.68 -13.73
N ALA A 422 -15.97 -30.63 -13.09
CA ALA A 422 -16.18 -31.96 -13.64
C ALA A 422 -16.96 -31.90 -14.97
N LYS A 423 -18.10 -31.20 -14.98
CA LYS A 423 -18.93 -30.96 -16.18
C LYS A 423 -18.10 -30.36 -17.32
N ALA A 424 -17.35 -29.29 -17.05
CA ALA A 424 -16.53 -28.65 -18.08
C ALA A 424 -15.44 -29.56 -18.67
N ASN A 425 -14.84 -30.43 -17.86
CA ASN A 425 -13.83 -31.38 -18.35
C ASN A 425 -14.45 -32.53 -19.17
N GLU A 426 -15.63 -33.01 -18.77
CA GLU A 426 -16.38 -34.02 -19.53
C GLU A 426 -16.81 -33.48 -20.91
N GLU A 427 -17.39 -32.28 -20.94
CA GLU A 427 -17.88 -31.64 -22.17
C GLU A 427 -16.76 -31.21 -23.12
N CYS A 428 -15.59 -30.82 -22.60
CA CYS A 428 -14.46 -30.39 -23.43
C CYS A 428 -13.90 -31.55 -24.28
N ASN A 429 -14.00 -32.79 -23.79
CA ASN A 429 -13.57 -34.04 -24.43
C ASN A 429 -12.19 -33.98 -25.14
N ALA A 430 -11.30 -33.11 -24.66
CA ALA A 430 -9.97 -32.91 -25.23
C ALA A 430 -8.97 -33.76 -24.47
N LYS A 431 -8.44 -34.80 -25.13
CA LYS A 431 -7.41 -35.68 -24.55
C LYS A 431 -6.23 -34.82 -24.08
N HIS A 432 -5.83 -34.98 -22.81
CA HIS A 432 -4.71 -34.30 -22.16
C HIS A 432 -4.90 -32.81 -21.78
N ILE A 433 -6.09 -32.23 -21.94
CA ILE A 433 -6.40 -30.88 -21.45
C ILE A 433 -7.20 -31.00 -20.15
N GLN A 434 -6.76 -30.28 -19.11
CA GLN A 434 -7.50 -30.20 -17.85
C GLN A 434 -7.97 -28.77 -17.59
N ILE A 435 -9.29 -28.59 -17.61
CA ILE A 435 -9.94 -27.33 -17.24
C ILE A 435 -9.89 -27.16 -15.71
N SER A 436 -9.39 -26.01 -15.28
CA SER A 436 -9.35 -25.62 -13.86
C SER A 436 -10.71 -25.14 -13.36
N SER A 437 -10.92 -25.16 -12.04
CA SER A 437 -12.12 -24.62 -11.40
C SER A 437 -12.40 -23.17 -11.78
N PHE A 438 -11.35 -22.34 -11.86
CA PHE A 438 -11.49 -20.93 -12.22
C PHE A 438 -11.90 -20.75 -13.68
N GLN A 439 -11.36 -21.57 -14.60
CA GLN A 439 -11.77 -21.55 -16.01
C GLN A 439 -13.22 -22.02 -16.18
N ALA A 440 -13.64 -23.08 -15.49
CA ALA A 440 -15.02 -23.56 -15.53
C ALA A 440 -16.01 -22.51 -14.99
N LEU A 441 -15.70 -21.88 -13.85
CA LEU A 441 -16.52 -20.81 -13.29
C LEU A 441 -16.55 -19.58 -14.21
N SER A 442 -15.41 -19.17 -14.77
CA SER A 442 -15.34 -18.04 -15.70
C SER A 442 -16.13 -18.32 -16.99
N ALA A 443 -16.15 -19.56 -17.46
CA ALA A 443 -16.93 -19.97 -18.62
C ALA A 443 -18.44 -19.93 -18.34
N LEU A 444 -18.89 -20.42 -17.17
CA LEU A 444 -20.28 -20.30 -16.73
C LEU A 444 -20.70 -18.83 -16.68
N VAL A 445 -19.90 -17.98 -16.02
CA VAL A 445 -20.17 -16.54 -15.88
C VAL A 445 -20.23 -15.87 -17.26
N TRP A 446 -19.26 -16.15 -18.14
CA TRP A 446 -19.25 -15.60 -19.50
C TRP A 446 -20.50 -15.99 -20.28
N LYS A 447 -20.86 -17.28 -20.26
CA LYS A 447 -22.04 -17.78 -20.96
C LYS A 447 -23.34 -17.20 -20.41
N SER A 448 -23.49 -17.15 -19.09
CA SER A 448 -24.71 -16.66 -18.42
C SER A 448 -24.90 -15.16 -18.62
N ILE A 449 -23.84 -14.36 -18.50
CA ILE A 449 -23.90 -12.91 -18.80
C ILE A 449 -24.18 -12.67 -20.29
N THR A 450 -23.62 -13.49 -21.18
CA THR A 450 -23.91 -13.40 -22.62
C THR A 450 -25.39 -13.67 -22.91
N ARG A 451 -25.97 -14.69 -22.25
CA ARG A 451 -27.41 -15.00 -22.34
C ARG A 451 -28.26 -13.85 -21.78
N ALA A 452 -27.90 -13.33 -20.61
CA ALA A 452 -28.61 -12.24 -19.93
C ALA A 452 -28.63 -10.93 -20.74
N ARG A 453 -27.54 -10.62 -21.46
CA ARG A 453 -27.45 -9.42 -22.31
C ARG A 453 -28.21 -9.56 -23.63
N ASN A 454 -28.49 -10.78 -24.07
CA ASN A 454 -29.29 -11.10 -25.26
C ASN A 454 -28.88 -10.30 -26.52
N PHE A 455 -27.58 -10.22 -26.79
CA PHE A 455 -27.08 -9.57 -28.01
C PHE A 455 -27.44 -10.37 -29.28
N PRO A 456 -27.40 -9.73 -30.47
CA PRO A 456 -27.45 -10.45 -31.74
C PRO A 456 -26.43 -11.59 -31.80
N SER A 457 -26.80 -12.71 -32.44
CA SER A 457 -26.00 -13.93 -32.42
C SER A 457 -24.59 -13.76 -33.02
N ASP A 458 -24.39 -12.80 -33.91
CA ASP A 458 -23.13 -12.47 -34.57
C ASP A 458 -22.26 -11.48 -33.76
N ARG A 459 -22.78 -10.89 -32.68
CA ARG A 459 -22.02 -9.98 -31.82
C ARG A 459 -20.85 -10.72 -31.17
N ILE A 460 -19.63 -10.24 -31.39
CA ILE A 460 -18.43 -10.77 -30.72
C ILE A 460 -18.51 -10.44 -29.23
N THR A 461 -18.21 -11.45 -28.40
CA THR A 461 -18.03 -11.33 -26.96
C THR A 461 -16.67 -11.90 -26.55
N SER A 462 -16.20 -11.54 -25.36
CA SER A 462 -14.93 -12.04 -24.82
C SER A 462 -14.99 -12.22 -23.31
N CYS A 463 -14.28 -13.23 -22.82
CA CYS A 463 -13.97 -13.39 -21.39
C CYS A 463 -12.50 -13.03 -21.17
N LYS A 464 -12.27 -11.91 -20.49
CA LYS A 464 -10.95 -11.34 -20.22
C LYS A 464 -10.51 -11.67 -18.81
N LEU A 465 -9.28 -12.14 -18.65
CA LEU A 465 -8.68 -12.50 -17.38
C LEU A 465 -7.40 -11.71 -17.14
N ALA A 466 -7.25 -11.15 -15.94
CA ALA A 466 -5.96 -10.65 -15.49
C ALA A 466 -5.04 -11.81 -15.09
N ILE A 467 -3.85 -11.89 -15.70
CA ILE A 467 -2.90 -12.99 -15.49
C ILE A 467 -1.59 -12.50 -14.88
N ASN A 468 -1.13 -13.16 -13.82
CA ASN A 468 0.13 -12.84 -13.15
C ASN A 468 1.31 -13.33 -14.01
N ASN A 469 2.16 -12.39 -14.46
CA ASN A 469 3.31 -12.68 -15.29
C ASN A 469 4.52 -13.16 -14.47
N ARG A 470 4.57 -12.91 -13.15
CA ARG A 470 5.72 -13.25 -12.29
C ARG A 470 6.22 -14.69 -12.47
N PRO A 471 5.38 -15.73 -12.38
CA PRO A 471 5.82 -17.13 -12.55
C PRO A 471 5.98 -17.56 -14.01
N ARG A 472 5.56 -16.73 -14.98
CA ARG A 472 5.54 -17.08 -16.41
C ARG A 472 6.81 -16.69 -17.15
N LEU A 473 7.61 -15.81 -16.58
CA LEU A 473 8.89 -15.41 -17.15
C LEU A 473 9.90 -16.55 -17.02
N LYS A 474 10.78 -16.73 -18.02
CA LYS A 474 11.85 -17.75 -17.99
C LYS A 474 12.79 -17.61 -16.79
N SER A 475 12.98 -16.37 -16.34
CA SER A 475 13.52 -16.05 -15.03
C SER A 475 12.36 -15.47 -14.22
N PRO A 476 11.67 -16.30 -13.40
CA PRO A 476 10.52 -15.85 -12.65
C PRO A 476 10.86 -14.68 -11.75
N LEU A 477 9.95 -13.69 -11.67
CA LEU A 477 10.07 -12.65 -10.66
C LEU A 477 9.76 -13.25 -9.30
N SER A 478 10.49 -12.77 -8.29
CA SER A 478 10.23 -13.15 -6.91
C SER A 478 8.76 -12.96 -6.56
N ASP A 479 8.23 -13.87 -5.75
CA ASP A 479 6.91 -13.71 -5.15
C ASP A 479 6.83 -12.46 -4.28
N ASN A 480 7.93 -11.82 -3.88
CA ASN A 480 7.97 -10.55 -3.15
C ASN A 480 8.09 -9.31 -4.06
N TYR A 481 8.17 -9.46 -5.40
CA TYR A 481 8.17 -8.33 -6.33
C TYR A 481 6.94 -7.44 -6.14
N PHE A 482 7.19 -6.17 -5.83
CA PHE A 482 6.18 -5.15 -5.57
C PHE A 482 6.13 -4.18 -6.76
N GLY A 483 5.04 -4.22 -7.52
CA GLY A 483 4.88 -3.52 -8.80
C GLY A 483 3.87 -4.21 -9.70
N ASN A 484 3.59 -3.63 -10.87
CA ASN A 484 2.77 -4.32 -11.87
C ASN A 484 3.60 -5.38 -12.57
N SER A 485 3.02 -6.58 -12.71
CA SER A 485 3.51 -7.66 -13.56
C SER A 485 2.30 -8.50 -13.98
N VAL A 486 1.39 -7.85 -14.71
CA VAL A 486 0.08 -8.38 -15.09
C VAL A 486 -0.19 -8.10 -16.56
N SER A 487 -0.82 -9.05 -17.24
CA SER A 487 -1.38 -8.88 -18.59
C SER A 487 -2.85 -9.25 -18.60
N ILE A 488 -3.57 -8.87 -19.65
CA ILE A 488 -4.93 -9.35 -19.90
C ILE A 488 -4.88 -10.37 -21.03
N VAL A 489 -5.40 -11.57 -20.77
CA VAL A 489 -5.60 -12.62 -21.78
C VAL A 489 -7.10 -12.83 -21.96
N PHE A 490 -7.52 -13.27 -23.14
CA PHE A 490 -8.95 -13.43 -23.40
C PHE A 490 -9.28 -14.48 -24.44
N GLY A 491 -10.38 -15.20 -24.20
CA GLY A 491 -11.07 -15.96 -25.23
C GLY A 491 -12.09 -15.06 -25.95
N THR A 492 -12.31 -15.30 -27.25
CA THR A 492 -13.32 -14.60 -28.06
C THR A 492 -14.18 -15.61 -28.80
N ALA A 493 -15.47 -15.27 -28.96
CA ALA A 493 -16.43 -15.99 -29.76
C ALA A 493 -17.64 -15.09 -30.02
N THR A 494 -18.51 -15.47 -30.95
CA THR A 494 -19.81 -14.80 -31.12
C THR A 494 -20.78 -15.16 -29.99
N SER A 495 -21.76 -14.29 -29.73
CA SER A 495 -22.80 -14.53 -28.73
C SER A 495 -23.56 -15.83 -29.01
N GLY A 496 -23.87 -16.10 -30.28
CA GLY A 496 -24.53 -17.32 -30.72
C GLY A 496 -23.68 -18.56 -30.45
N GLU A 497 -22.38 -18.53 -30.73
CA GLU A 497 -21.49 -19.66 -30.41
C GLU A 497 -21.42 -19.93 -28.92
N ILE A 498 -21.31 -18.89 -28.09
CA ILE A 498 -21.23 -19.05 -26.62
C ILE A 498 -22.52 -19.64 -26.05
N ILE A 499 -23.68 -19.21 -26.53
CA ILE A 499 -24.97 -19.70 -26.06
C ILE A 499 -25.21 -21.15 -26.52
N ASN A 500 -24.86 -21.47 -27.77
CA ASN A 500 -25.16 -22.76 -28.40
C ASN A 500 -24.15 -23.87 -28.07
N ASN A 501 -22.96 -23.55 -27.56
CA ASN A 501 -21.96 -24.54 -27.16
C ASN A 501 -21.97 -24.80 -25.64
N SER A 502 -21.28 -25.88 -25.24
CA SER A 502 -21.17 -26.31 -23.84
C SER A 502 -20.29 -25.37 -23.00
N ILE A 503 -20.38 -25.46 -21.66
CA ILE A 503 -19.49 -24.67 -20.78
C ILE A 503 -18.04 -25.15 -20.91
N GLY A 504 -17.84 -26.45 -21.18
CA GLY A 504 -16.52 -27.02 -21.46
C GLY A 504 -15.87 -26.41 -22.71
N TRP A 505 -16.66 -26.15 -23.76
CA TRP A 505 -16.17 -25.49 -24.96
C TRP A 505 -15.74 -24.04 -24.70
N ALA A 506 -16.56 -23.26 -23.99
CA ALA A 506 -16.21 -21.89 -23.61
C ALA A 506 -14.98 -21.86 -22.68
N ALA A 507 -14.87 -22.81 -21.75
CA ALA A 507 -13.70 -22.96 -20.88
C ALA A 507 -12.43 -23.33 -21.67
N LEU A 508 -12.55 -24.09 -22.75
CA LEU A 508 -11.43 -24.41 -23.63
C LEU A 508 -10.87 -23.17 -24.35
N LEU A 509 -11.73 -22.23 -24.77
CA LEU A 509 -11.27 -20.95 -25.34
C LEU A 509 -10.44 -20.15 -24.34
N ILE A 510 -10.91 -20.09 -23.08
CA ILE A 510 -10.18 -19.44 -21.99
C ILE A 510 -8.86 -20.18 -21.70
N HIS A 511 -8.87 -21.51 -21.72
CA HIS A 511 -7.67 -22.32 -21.53
C HIS A 511 -6.60 -22.04 -22.58
N LYS A 512 -6.97 -22.03 -23.86
CA LYS A 512 -6.04 -21.73 -24.96
C LYS A 512 -5.41 -20.35 -24.79
N ALA A 513 -6.21 -19.33 -24.46
CA ALA A 513 -5.71 -17.97 -24.24
C ALA A 513 -4.70 -17.89 -23.07
N ILE A 514 -4.87 -18.72 -22.03
CA ILE A 514 -3.94 -18.80 -20.88
C ILE A 514 -2.64 -19.54 -21.26
N GLU A 515 -2.75 -20.66 -21.99
CA GLU A 515 -1.60 -21.46 -22.41
C GLU A 515 -0.72 -20.71 -23.40
N GLU A 516 -1.32 -19.96 -24.33
CA GLU A 516 -0.59 -19.16 -25.32
C GLU A 516 0.22 -18.01 -24.68
N HIS A 517 -0.10 -17.59 -23.46
CA HIS A 517 0.55 -16.46 -22.78
C HIS A 517 1.89 -16.84 -22.13
N THR A 518 2.90 -17.12 -22.94
CA THR A 518 4.24 -17.55 -22.50
C THR A 518 5.19 -16.37 -22.22
N ASP A 519 6.39 -16.64 -21.67
CA ASP A 519 7.48 -15.65 -21.53
C ASP A 519 7.76 -14.93 -22.85
N GLU A 520 7.80 -15.67 -23.97
CA GLU A 520 8.04 -15.10 -25.30
C GLU A 520 6.95 -14.11 -25.69
N LYS A 521 5.67 -14.44 -25.45
CA LYS A 521 4.54 -13.53 -25.73
C LYS A 521 4.57 -12.29 -24.84
N ILE A 522 4.92 -12.43 -23.56
CA ILE A 522 5.07 -11.30 -22.65
C ILE A 522 6.16 -10.36 -23.16
N ARG A 523 7.32 -10.89 -23.55
CA ARG A 523 8.45 -10.10 -24.07
C ARG A 523 8.09 -9.38 -25.38
N ILE A 524 7.48 -10.10 -26.33
CA ILE A 524 7.00 -9.51 -27.59
C ILE A 524 6.04 -8.35 -27.31
N SER A 525 5.07 -8.52 -26.41
CA SER A 525 4.11 -7.47 -26.07
C SER A 525 4.78 -6.24 -25.47
N VAL A 526 5.79 -6.41 -24.61
CA VAL A 526 6.55 -5.29 -24.05
C VAL A 526 7.41 -4.60 -25.12
N ASP A 527 8.04 -5.37 -26.01
CA ASP A 527 8.84 -4.80 -27.11
C ASP A 527 7.98 -4.02 -28.12
N GLU A 528 6.78 -4.52 -28.41
CA GLU A 528 5.78 -3.82 -29.23
C GLU A 528 5.33 -2.52 -28.56
N TRP A 529 5.06 -2.56 -27.25
CA TRP A 529 4.72 -1.37 -26.49
C TRP A 529 5.87 -0.35 -26.45
N MET A 530 7.12 -0.79 -26.29
CA MET A 530 8.28 0.10 -26.32
C MET A 530 8.46 0.80 -27.68
N LYS A 531 8.10 0.12 -28.78
CA LYS A 531 8.13 0.71 -30.13
C LYS A 531 6.98 1.69 -30.36
N ASN A 532 5.83 1.46 -29.75
CA ASN A 532 4.65 2.30 -29.88
C ASN A 532 3.90 2.42 -28.54
N PRO A 533 4.38 3.27 -27.61
CA PRO A 533 3.81 3.35 -26.28
C PRO A 533 2.35 3.79 -26.32
N LEU A 534 1.48 3.01 -25.69
CA LEU A 534 0.05 3.28 -25.62
C LEU A 534 -0.42 3.24 -24.16
N ILE A 535 -1.17 4.26 -23.77
CA ILE A 535 -1.87 4.30 -22.49
C ILE A 535 -3.30 3.86 -22.75
N PHE A 536 -3.72 2.75 -22.13
CA PHE A 536 -5.04 2.21 -22.41
C PHE A 536 -6.12 3.15 -21.90
N LYS A 537 -7.20 3.30 -22.67
CA LYS A 537 -8.40 4.01 -22.24
C LYS A 537 -9.45 2.99 -21.83
N VAL A 538 -9.92 3.08 -20.60
CA VAL A 538 -10.86 2.12 -19.99
C VAL A 538 -12.09 1.89 -20.87
N ALA A 539 -12.68 2.96 -21.41
CA ALA A 539 -13.86 2.90 -22.29
C ALA A 539 -13.61 2.15 -23.62
N GLU A 540 -12.40 2.25 -24.18
CA GLU A 540 -12.04 1.57 -25.44
C GLU A 540 -11.63 0.12 -25.17
N PHE A 541 -11.06 -0.15 -24.00
CA PHE A 541 -10.60 -1.47 -23.61
C PHE A 541 -11.75 -2.40 -23.17
N ILE A 542 -12.84 -1.86 -22.62
CA ILE A 542 -13.98 -2.63 -22.12
C ILE A 542 -15.13 -2.45 -23.10
N ASP A 543 -15.21 -3.37 -24.06
CA ASP A 543 -16.41 -3.53 -24.89
C ASP A 543 -17.57 -3.95 -23.98
N ALA A 544 -18.76 -3.37 -24.19
CA ALA A 544 -19.97 -3.71 -23.45
C ALA A 544 -20.36 -5.20 -23.58
N SER A 545 -19.86 -5.88 -24.62
CA SER A 545 -20.05 -7.32 -24.80
C SER A 545 -19.03 -8.19 -24.05
N SER A 546 -18.01 -7.61 -23.42
CA SER A 546 -17.00 -8.36 -22.65
C SER A 546 -17.44 -8.68 -21.22
N VAL A 547 -16.87 -9.75 -20.69
CA VAL A 547 -16.82 -10.05 -19.24
C VAL A 547 -15.36 -9.98 -18.81
N VAL A 548 -15.07 -9.27 -17.72
CA VAL A 548 -13.71 -9.08 -17.22
C VAL A 548 -13.59 -9.63 -15.80
N MET A 549 -12.93 -10.79 -15.68
CA MET A 549 -12.60 -11.39 -14.40
C MET A 549 -11.34 -10.73 -13.84
N GLY A 550 -11.50 -10.02 -12.74
CA GLY A 550 -10.40 -9.48 -11.94
C GLY A 550 -10.37 -10.08 -10.54
N SER A 551 -9.36 -9.68 -9.77
CA SER A 551 -9.03 -10.31 -8.48
C SER A 551 -8.75 -11.81 -8.63
N SER A 552 -8.56 -12.52 -7.52
CA SER A 552 -8.31 -13.96 -7.53
C SER A 552 -8.74 -14.57 -6.21
N PRO A 553 -9.39 -15.75 -6.20
CA PRO A 553 -9.69 -16.47 -4.97
C PRO A 553 -8.41 -17.05 -4.32
N ARG A 554 -7.24 -16.92 -4.97
CA ARG A 554 -5.93 -17.29 -4.41
C ARG A 554 -5.29 -16.17 -3.60
N PHE A 555 -5.82 -14.95 -3.66
CA PHE A 555 -5.32 -13.89 -2.80
C PHE A 555 -5.70 -14.19 -1.35
N ASP A 556 -4.76 -13.96 -0.43
CA ASP A 556 -4.99 -14.11 0.99
C ASP A 556 -5.76 -12.89 1.53
N VAL A 557 -7.05 -12.84 1.17
CA VAL A 557 -7.96 -11.75 1.51
C VAL A 557 -8.36 -11.81 2.99
N TYR A 558 -8.66 -13.01 3.49
CA TYR A 558 -9.16 -13.19 4.85
C TYR A 558 -8.09 -13.60 5.87
N GLY A 559 -6.82 -13.79 5.46
CA GLY A 559 -5.68 -13.87 6.38
C GLY A 559 -5.26 -12.50 6.95
N CYS A 560 -5.80 -11.42 6.38
CA CYS A 560 -5.64 -10.06 6.89
C CYS A 560 -6.36 -9.90 8.24
N ASP A 561 -5.58 -9.83 9.32
CA ASP A 561 -6.06 -9.64 10.70
C ASP A 561 -5.30 -8.51 11.40
N PHE A 562 -5.97 -7.37 11.58
CA PHE A 562 -5.49 -6.18 12.29
C PHE A 562 -5.49 -6.33 13.83
N GLY A 563 -5.57 -7.56 14.34
CA GLY A 563 -5.84 -7.86 15.74
C GLY A 563 -7.33 -7.77 16.10
N LEU A 564 -8.21 -7.82 15.11
CA LEU A 564 -9.67 -7.88 15.26
C LEU A 564 -10.23 -9.29 15.02
N GLY A 565 -9.37 -10.23 14.63
CA GLY A 565 -9.75 -11.53 14.12
C GLY A 565 -9.98 -11.51 12.61
N LYS A 566 -10.50 -12.61 12.08
CA LYS A 566 -10.77 -12.79 10.66
C LYS A 566 -11.84 -11.81 10.18
N ALA A 567 -11.61 -11.18 9.02
CA ALA A 567 -12.63 -10.35 8.38
C ALA A 567 -13.90 -11.16 8.04
N VAL A 568 -15.06 -10.54 8.22
CA VAL A 568 -16.38 -11.09 7.93
C VAL A 568 -16.67 -11.10 6.44
N ALA A 569 -16.27 -10.05 5.73
CA ALA A 569 -16.51 -9.90 4.29
C ALA A 569 -15.51 -8.94 3.64
N ALA A 570 -15.22 -9.19 2.35
CA ALA A 570 -14.56 -8.24 1.49
C ALA A 570 -15.58 -7.42 0.68
N ARG A 571 -15.26 -6.14 0.46
CA ARG A 571 -16.02 -5.22 -0.42
C ARG A 571 -15.08 -4.38 -1.28
N SER A 572 -15.62 -3.75 -2.31
CA SER A 572 -14.90 -2.84 -3.18
C SER A 572 -15.62 -1.50 -3.36
N GLY A 573 -14.84 -0.45 -3.57
CA GLY A 573 -15.36 0.92 -3.70
C GLY A 573 -15.91 1.22 -5.10
N TYR A 574 -16.12 2.49 -5.41
CA TYR A 574 -16.60 2.95 -6.72
C TYR A 574 -15.68 2.55 -7.88
N ALA A 575 -14.36 2.52 -7.63
CA ALA A 575 -13.35 2.37 -8.66
C ALA A 575 -13.39 1.01 -9.39
N ASN A 576 -12.95 1.03 -10.65
CA ASN A 576 -12.81 -0.15 -11.52
C ASN A 576 -14.10 -0.99 -11.72
N LYS A 577 -15.27 -0.36 -11.64
CA LYS A 577 -16.58 -0.97 -11.90
C LYS A 577 -17.14 -0.50 -13.25
N PHE A 578 -17.63 -1.45 -14.04
CA PHE A 578 -18.15 -1.26 -15.40
C PHE A 578 -19.02 -2.48 -15.78
N ASP A 579 -19.79 -2.38 -16.87
CA ASP A 579 -20.63 -3.48 -17.35
C ASP A 579 -19.80 -4.74 -17.64
N GLY A 580 -20.10 -5.83 -16.94
CA GLY A 580 -19.41 -7.12 -17.08
C GLY A 580 -18.16 -7.25 -16.22
N LYS A 581 -17.92 -6.32 -15.30
CA LYS A 581 -16.87 -6.48 -14.29
C LYS A 581 -17.25 -7.57 -13.30
N VAL A 582 -16.34 -8.52 -13.09
CA VAL A 582 -16.48 -9.57 -12.07
C VAL A 582 -15.21 -9.60 -11.21
N SER A 583 -15.35 -9.42 -9.89
CA SER A 583 -14.24 -9.58 -8.94
C SER A 583 -14.39 -10.90 -8.17
N SER A 584 -13.35 -11.74 -8.18
CA SER A 584 -13.35 -13.02 -7.46
C SER A 584 -12.61 -12.94 -6.13
N TYR A 585 -13.21 -13.53 -5.09
CA TYR A 585 -12.69 -13.64 -3.73
C TYR A 585 -12.82 -15.07 -3.21
N PRO A 586 -12.06 -15.46 -2.17
CA PRO A 586 -12.39 -16.67 -1.40
C PRO A 586 -13.86 -16.59 -0.91
N GLY A 587 -14.55 -17.72 -0.92
CA GLY A 587 -15.94 -17.80 -0.46
C GLY A 587 -16.09 -17.83 1.06
N LEU A 588 -17.34 -17.77 1.52
CA LEU A 588 -17.67 -17.66 2.95
C LEU A 588 -17.61 -19.02 3.66
N THR A 589 -17.86 -20.12 2.94
CA THR A 589 -17.97 -21.47 3.51
C THR A 589 -16.65 -22.24 3.52
N GLY A 590 -15.51 -21.54 3.56
CA GLY A 590 -14.19 -22.14 3.68
C GLY A 590 -13.49 -22.47 2.35
N THR A 591 -12.43 -23.27 2.45
CA THR A 591 -11.50 -23.55 1.33
C THR A 591 -12.22 -24.13 0.12
N GLY A 592 -11.93 -23.57 -1.06
CA GLY A 592 -12.49 -24.03 -2.32
C GLY A 592 -13.84 -23.39 -2.71
N SER A 593 -14.51 -22.71 -1.78
CA SER A 593 -15.65 -21.83 -2.12
C SER A 593 -15.16 -20.52 -2.73
N VAL A 594 -16.00 -19.88 -3.56
CA VAL A 594 -15.69 -18.61 -4.22
C VAL A 594 -16.85 -17.64 -4.04
N MET A 595 -16.52 -16.38 -3.82
CA MET A 595 -17.46 -15.27 -3.87
C MET A 595 -17.15 -14.41 -5.10
N LEU A 596 -18.16 -14.13 -5.91
CA LEU A 596 -18.07 -13.22 -7.06
C LEU A 596 -18.85 -11.94 -6.78
N GLU A 597 -18.19 -10.80 -6.90
CA GLU A 597 -18.87 -9.51 -7.01
C GLU A 597 -19.08 -9.23 -8.50
N VAL A 598 -20.33 -9.17 -8.95
CA VAL A 598 -20.72 -8.97 -10.35
C VAL A 598 -21.33 -7.59 -10.51
N CYS A 599 -20.85 -6.82 -11.49
CA CYS A 599 -21.39 -5.51 -11.85
C CYS A 599 -22.01 -5.56 -13.25
N LEU A 600 -23.31 -5.27 -13.34
CA LEU A 600 -24.06 -5.28 -14.60
C LEU A 600 -25.09 -4.15 -14.62
N PRO A 601 -25.51 -3.67 -15.82
CA PRO A 601 -26.71 -2.86 -15.96
C PRO A 601 -27.92 -3.52 -15.29
N PRO A 602 -28.88 -2.75 -14.75
CA PRO A 602 -30.00 -3.30 -14.00
C PRO A 602 -30.79 -4.40 -14.72
N GLU A 603 -31.02 -4.23 -16.02
CA GLU A 603 -31.75 -5.18 -16.87
C GLU A 603 -30.97 -6.49 -17.02
N SER A 604 -29.68 -6.39 -17.33
CA SER A 604 -28.78 -7.55 -17.45
C SER A 604 -28.59 -8.30 -16.13
N MET A 605 -28.51 -7.58 -15.00
CA MET A 605 -28.47 -8.23 -13.68
C MET A 605 -29.77 -9.00 -13.42
N SER A 606 -30.93 -8.40 -13.67
CA SER A 606 -32.23 -9.04 -13.45
C SER A 606 -32.41 -10.28 -14.34
N ALA A 607 -31.92 -10.23 -15.58
CA ALA A 607 -31.90 -11.38 -16.48
C ALA A 607 -30.95 -12.49 -15.99
N LEU A 608 -29.76 -12.14 -15.47
CA LEU A 608 -28.84 -13.10 -14.86
C LEU A 608 -29.43 -13.77 -13.62
N GLU A 609 -30.21 -13.04 -12.82
CA GLU A 609 -30.92 -13.57 -11.65
C GLU A 609 -32.01 -14.57 -12.01
N SER A 610 -32.45 -14.57 -13.27
CA SER A 610 -33.43 -15.51 -13.83
C SER A 610 -32.76 -16.65 -14.62
N ASP A 611 -31.43 -16.68 -14.69
CA ASP A 611 -30.67 -17.69 -15.41
C ASP A 611 -30.55 -18.96 -14.56
N GLU A 612 -31.32 -19.99 -14.90
CA GLU A 612 -31.37 -21.26 -14.14
C GLU A 612 -29.99 -21.93 -14.06
N GLU A 613 -29.23 -21.97 -15.16
CA GLU A 613 -27.90 -22.61 -15.17
C GLU A 613 -26.91 -21.91 -14.24
N PHE A 614 -26.98 -20.58 -14.15
CA PHE A 614 -26.17 -19.79 -13.23
C PHE A 614 -26.64 -19.93 -11.78
N MET A 615 -27.94 -19.78 -11.54
CA MET A 615 -28.51 -19.75 -10.20
C MET A 615 -28.52 -21.14 -9.53
N ASP A 616 -28.61 -22.23 -10.29
CA ASP A 616 -28.43 -23.60 -9.78
C ASP A 616 -27.02 -23.87 -9.26
N ALA A 617 -26.02 -23.15 -9.81
CA ALA A 617 -24.64 -23.23 -9.34
C ALA A 617 -24.36 -22.30 -8.15
N ALA A 618 -25.08 -21.18 -8.05
CA ALA A 618 -24.95 -20.23 -6.97
C ALA A 618 -25.68 -20.70 -5.70
N SER A 619 -25.19 -20.26 -4.54
CA SER A 619 -25.90 -20.46 -3.28
C SER A 619 -27.05 -19.45 -3.14
N PRO A 620 -28.13 -19.79 -2.41
CA PRO A 620 -29.15 -18.82 -2.02
C PRO A 620 -28.54 -17.64 -1.25
N HIS A 621 -29.14 -16.45 -1.41
CA HIS A 621 -28.61 -15.19 -0.86
C HIS A 621 -28.56 -15.18 0.68
N GLU A 622 -29.43 -15.96 1.32
CA GLU A 622 -29.53 -16.13 2.76
C GLU A 622 -28.23 -16.63 3.40
N ILE A 623 -27.30 -17.18 2.60
CA ILE A 623 -25.96 -17.57 3.04
C ILE A 623 -25.19 -16.43 3.74
N HIS A 624 -25.45 -15.18 3.35
CA HIS A 624 -24.84 -14.02 4.01
C HIS A 624 -25.35 -13.84 5.44
N SER A 625 -26.66 -14.03 5.66
CA SER A 625 -27.27 -13.98 6.98
C SER A 625 -26.80 -15.14 7.86
N VAL A 626 -26.72 -16.36 7.29
CA VAL A 626 -26.20 -17.54 7.99
C VAL A 626 -24.75 -17.36 8.40
N HIS A 627 -23.91 -16.84 7.48
CA HIS A 627 -22.52 -16.54 7.77
C HIS A 627 -22.39 -15.51 8.89
N LEU A 628 -23.14 -14.40 8.82
CA LEU A 628 -23.10 -13.36 9.84
C LEU A 628 -23.56 -13.88 11.21
N ALA A 629 -24.56 -14.76 11.28
CA ALA A 629 -25.02 -15.36 12.53
C ALA A 629 -23.98 -16.28 13.19
N ASN A 630 -23.05 -16.83 12.40
CA ASN A 630 -22.00 -17.73 12.89
C ASN A 630 -20.71 -17.00 13.32
N VAL A 631 -20.63 -15.67 13.15
CA VAL A 631 -19.44 -14.84 13.44
C VAL A 631 -19.70 -13.88 14.59
#